data_AF-A0A535XP13-F1
#
_entry.id   AF-A0A535XP13-F1
#
_cell.length_a   1.000
_cell.length_b   1.000
_cell.length_c   1.000
_cell.angle_alpha   90.00
_cell.angle_beta   90.00
_cell.angle_gamma   90.00
#
_symmetry.space_group_name_H-M   'P 1'
#
loop_
_entity.id
_entity.type
_entity.pdbx_description
1 polymer ?
#
loop_
_entity_poly.entity_id
_entity_poly.type
_entity_poly.pdbx_seq_one_letter_code
_entity_poly.pdbx_strand_id
1 'polypeptide(L)'
;MHSERPAPIVLVVAPPPVDEVFGTYAAVAAGAMHLLAAELSQRLARAGAAVIPLPTQPHDPDAGPFHWGRWFAEAARQSLADAAGRGAHVDAIGYAGSGALALLDDAGLDLLLAPLPGEVVGNNRFSADAFVVAGAGHATDAPDGTARRGPDLERALDRLEACPSDNGAVRCLESAGFRSRDLADHPWSRFDVDTPLDLALLRLATRLPGTRRVDESIAGYLEMARLPGGAELLVPELERIGRVMRDPARQLVAAGRIPASLLRELETEAACRVRAYVEERGMRSARGAGPPHSLLARWVDERGAVSLVAELAALGDAVILDTRVLMAALGGSAEIDAWPPAEERFASDFSDPAPIRTPWLREMVEEARGARIPFLFGGHSLVSDGLRLMLAAAWLGR
;
A
#
# COMPACT_ATOMS: atom_id res chain seq x y z
N MET A 1 37.32 -14.78 -4.00
CA MET A 1 36.68 -13.67 -4.72
C MET A 1 35.20 -13.96 -4.81
N HIS A 2 34.36 -13.37 -3.95
CA HIS A 2 32.93 -13.32 -4.24
C HIS A 2 32.80 -12.38 -5.45
N SER A 3 32.36 -12.87 -6.61
CA SER A 3 32.07 -11.95 -7.71
C SER A 3 30.95 -11.03 -7.23
N GLU A 4 31.12 -9.74 -7.43
CA GLU A 4 30.07 -8.76 -7.18
C GLU A 4 28.83 -9.20 -7.95
N ARG A 5 27.69 -9.28 -7.27
CA ARG A 5 26.45 -9.74 -7.89
C ARG A 5 26.05 -8.72 -8.98
N PRO A 6 25.58 -9.17 -10.16
CA PRO A 6 25.02 -8.25 -11.13
C PRO A 6 23.88 -7.40 -10.53
N ALA A 7 23.80 -6.15 -10.96
CA ALA A 7 22.72 -5.25 -10.55
C ALA A 7 21.34 -5.84 -10.93
N PRO A 8 20.37 -5.91 -10.00
CA PRO A 8 19.02 -6.31 -10.35
C PRO A 8 18.38 -5.27 -11.27
N ILE A 9 17.56 -5.72 -12.23
CA ILE A 9 16.68 -4.83 -12.98
C ILE A 9 15.41 -4.61 -12.15
N VAL A 10 15.01 -3.36 -11.91
CA VAL A 10 13.74 -3.06 -11.23
C VAL A 10 12.88 -2.19 -12.13
N LEU A 11 11.68 -2.68 -12.44
CA LEU A 11 10.69 -1.96 -13.20
C LEU A 11 9.83 -1.12 -12.25
N VAL A 12 9.89 0.21 -12.38
CA VAL A 12 9.16 1.15 -11.51
C VAL A 12 8.02 1.75 -12.30
N VAL A 13 6.79 1.65 -11.77
CA VAL A 13 5.61 2.26 -12.42
C VAL A 13 5.82 3.77 -12.54
N ALA A 14 5.71 4.28 -13.76
CA ALA A 14 5.99 5.67 -14.09
C ALA A 14 4.75 6.30 -14.73
N PRO A 15 3.83 6.88 -13.93
CA PRO A 15 2.67 7.57 -14.46
C PRO A 15 3.11 8.86 -15.17
N PRO A 16 2.40 9.27 -16.24
CA PRO A 16 2.67 10.53 -16.91
C PRO A 16 2.45 11.69 -15.94
N PRO A 17 3.13 12.84 -16.16
CA PRO A 17 2.83 14.05 -15.42
C PRO A 17 1.37 14.47 -15.68
N VAL A 18 0.73 15.01 -14.64
CA VAL A 18 -0.67 15.45 -14.69
C VAL A 18 -0.70 16.97 -14.82
N ASP A 19 -1.45 17.50 -15.78
CA ASP A 19 -1.55 18.95 -16.03
C ASP A 19 -2.36 19.66 -14.93
N GLU A 20 -3.44 19.05 -14.45
CA GLU A 20 -4.26 19.53 -13.34
C GLU A 20 -3.97 18.73 -12.08
N VAL A 21 -3.16 19.30 -11.20
CA VAL A 21 -2.66 18.60 -10.01
C VAL A 21 -3.53 18.85 -8.76
N PHE A 22 -4.38 19.88 -8.79
CA PHE A 22 -5.26 20.28 -7.69
C PHE A 22 -6.68 20.52 -8.21
N GLY A 23 -7.67 20.32 -7.35
CA GLY A 23 -9.09 20.62 -7.65
C GLY A 23 -10.04 19.45 -7.37
N THR A 24 -9.52 18.21 -7.41
CA THR A 24 -10.22 17.00 -6.97
C THR A 24 -9.30 16.22 -6.02
N TYR A 25 -9.88 15.36 -5.17
CA TYR A 25 -9.06 14.48 -4.33
C TYR A 25 -8.20 13.55 -5.19
N ALA A 26 -8.76 12.99 -6.26
CA ALA A 26 -8.03 12.08 -7.15
C ALA A 26 -6.84 12.76 -7.86
N ALA A 27 -6.98 14.03 -8.28
CA ALA A 27 -5.89 14.79 -8.91
C ALA A 27 -4.70 15.01 -7.96
N VAL A 28 -4.97 15.28 -6.67
CA VAL A 28 -3.93 15.44 -5.64
C VAL A 28 -3.13 14.14 -5.47
N ALA A 29 -3.80 12.99 -5.41
CA ALA A 29 -3.10 11.71 -5.38
C ALA A 29 -2.24 11.51 -6.65
N ALA A 30 -2.84 11.69 -7.82
CA ALA A 30 -2.18 11.45 -9.10
C ALA A 30 -0.93 12.32 -9.31
N GLY A 31 -0.98 13.60 -8.95
CA GLY A 31 0.17 14.50 -9.07
C GLY A 31 1.36 14.11 -8.21
N ALA A 32 1.10 13.60 -7.00
CA ALA A 32 2.17 13.11 -6.13
C ALA A 32 2.80 11.81 -6.65
N MET A 33 2.01 10.93 -7.28
CA MET A 33 2.50 9.63 -7.77
C MET A 33 3.66 9.78 -8.76
N HIS A 34 3.63 10.80 -9.61
CA HIS A 34 4.73 11.08 -10.53
C HIS A 34 6.03 11.42 -9.79
N LEU A 35 5.94 12.26 -8.75
CA LEU A 35 7.09 12.67 -7.93
C LEU A 35 7.65 11.50 -7.11
N LEU A 36 6.76 10.68 -6.52
CA LEU A 36 7.14 9.50 -5.75
C LEU A 36 7.83 8.45 -6.63
N ALA A 37 7.32 8.19 -7.85
CA ALA A 37 7.98 7.30 -8.81
C ALA A 37 9.38 7.80 -9.19
N ALA A 38 9.54 9.11 -9.39
CA ALA A 38 10.83 9.73 -9.70
C ALA A 38 11.82 9.61 -8.53
N GLU A 39 11.40 9.90 -7.30
CA GLU A 39 12.23 9.72 -6.11
C GLU A 39 12.62 8.24 -5.92
N LEU A 40 11.66 7.33 -5.99
CA LEU A 40 11.89 5.90 -5.82
C LEU A 40 12.89 5.38 -6.86
N SER A 41 12.74 5.80 -8.13
CA SER A 41 13.68 5.45 -9.20
C SER A 41 15.10 5.91 -8.89
N GLN A 42 15.28 7.15 -8.40
CA GLN A 42 16.60 7.65 -8.02
C GLN A 42 17.18 6.90 -6.82
N ARG A 43 16.35 6.56 -5.83
CA ARG A 43 16.77 5.82 -4.63
C ARG A 43 17.22 4.40 -4.98
N LEU A 44 16.44 3.67 -5.77
CA LEU A 44 16.79 2.34 -6.26
C LEU A 44 18.08 2.35 -7.08
N ALA A 45 18.27 3.35 -7.95
CA ALA A 45 19.50 3.51 -8.71
C ALA A 45 20.72 3.78 -7.81
N ARG A 46 20.58 4.62 -6.79
CA ARG A 46 21.64 4.86 -5.78
C ARG A 46 21.97 3.60 -4.98
N ALA A 47 20.97 2.75 -4.72
CA ALA A 47 21.14 1.45 -4.05
C ALA A 47 21.66 0.34 -5.00
N GLY A 48 22.00 0.66 -6.25
CA GLY A 48 22.66 -0.26 -7.18
C GLY A 48 21.74 -1.04 -8.11
N ALA A 49 20.45 -0.71 -8.21
CA ALA A 49 19.54 -1.30 -9.19
C ALA A 49 19.66 -0.63 -10.57
N ALA A 50 19.50 -1.41 -11.63
CA ALA A 50 19.21 -0.89 -12.97
C ALA A 50 17.70 -0.61 -13.06
N VAL A 51 17.32 0.66 -12.96
CA VAL A 51 15.90 1.07 -12.93
C VAL A 51 15.39 1.30 -14.34
N ILE A 52 14.25 0.68 -14.67
CA ILE A 52 13.56 0.85 -15.94
C ILE A 52 12.16 1.42 -15.66
N PRO A 53 11.78 2.55 -16.27
CA PRO A 53 10.43 3.08 -16.12
C PRO A 53 9.44 2.13 -16.80
N LEU A 54 8.39 1.78 -16.07
CA LEU A 54 7.29 0.94 -16.54
C LEU A 54 6.07 1.83 -16.77
N PRO A 55 5.79 2.22 -18.03
CA PRO A 55 4.72 3.16 -18.34
C PRO A 55 3.35 2.54 -18.03
N THR A 56 2.47 3.35 -17.43
CA THR A 56 1.08 2.96 -17.21
C THR A 56 0.39 2.73 -18.56
N GLN A 57 -0.38 1.65 -18.69
CA GLN A 57 -1.22 1.47 -19.88
C GLN A 57 -2.38 2.47 -19.85
N PRO A 58 -2.59 3.25 -20.93
CA PRO A 58 -3.80 4.05 -21.07
C PRO A 58 -5.02 3.13 -21.00
N HIS A 59 -6.12 3.63 -20.45
CA HIS A 59 -7.39 2.93 -20.54
C HIS A 59 -7.80 2.86 -22.02
N ASP A 60 -7.72 1.67 -22.60
CA ASP A 60 -8.23 1.36 -23.94
C ASP A 60 -9.58 0.64 -23.78
N PRO A 61 -10.70 1.27 -24.15
CA PRO A 61 -12.03 0.67 -24.01
C PRO A 61 -12.25 -0.55 -24.92
N ASP A 62 -11.44 -0.72 -25.97
CA ASP A 62 -11.49 -1.88 -26.87
C ASP A 62 -10.53 -3.00 -26.44
N ALA A 63 -9.64 -2.72 -25.49
CA ALA A 63 -8.79 -3.74 -24.89
C ALA A 63 -9.57 -4.62 -23.91
N GLY A 64 -9.14 -5.88 -23.77
CA GLY A 64 -9.61 -6.73 -22.68
C GLY A 64 -9.29 -6.13 -21.30
N PRO A 65 -9.86 -6.69 -20.21
CA PRO A 65 -9.59 -6.19 -18.86
C PRO A 65 -8.08 -6.18 -18.58
N PHE A 66 -7.61 -5.11 -17.93
CA PHE A 66 -6.21 -4.97 -17.56
C PHE A 66 -5.73 -6.18 -16.75
N HIS A 67 -4.58 -6.74 -17.12
CA HIS A 67 -4.00 -7.88 -16.44
C HIS A 67 -2.55 -7.59 -16.10
N TRP A 68 -2.31 -7.22 -14.83
CA TRP A 68 -1.00 -6.78 -14.34
C TRP A 68 0.14 -7.72 -14.73
N GLY A 69 -0.06 -9.03 -14.55
CA GLY A 69 0.98 -10.02 -14.80
C GLY A 69 1.49 -10.05 -16.24
N ARG A 70 0.59 -9.92 -17.23
CA ARG A 70 0.96 -9.90 -18.65
C ARG A 70 1.71 -8.63 -18.99
N TRP A 71 1.21 -7.49 -18.50
CA TRP A 71 1.85 -6.19 -18.67
C TRP A 71 3.25 -6.15 -18.07
N PHE A 72 3.41 -6.63 -16.84
CA PHE A 72 4.72 -6.71 -16.18
C PHE A 72 5.66 -7.71 -16.87
N ALA A 73 5.19 -8.93 -17.15
CA ALA A 73 6.03 -9.99 -17.73
C ALA A 73 6.55 -9.61 -19.12
N GLU A 74 5.73 -8.96 -19.94
CA GLU A 74 6.16 -8.45 -21.26
C GLU A 74 7.30 -7.43 -21.13
N ALA A 75 7.12 -6.40 -20.31
CA ALA A 75 8.14 -5.38 -20.09
C ALA A 75 9.42 -5.95 -19.46
N ALA A 76 9.26 -6.92 -18.55
CA ALA A 76 10.35 -7.64 -17.91
C ALA A 76 11.17 -8.46 -18.93
N ARG A 77 10.51 -9.23 -19.81
CA ARG A 77 11.19 -10.02 -20.87
C ARG A 77 11.92 -9.11 -21.85
N GLN A 78 11.30 -8.01 -22.27
CA GLN A 78 11.95 -7.02 -23.13
C GLN A 78 13.21 -6.45 -22.48
N SER A 79 13.13 -6.08 -21.19
CA SER A 79 14.26 -5.54 -20.43
C SER A 79 15.42 -6.53 -20.31
N LEU A 80 15.12 -7.82 -20.09
CA LEU A 80 16.12 -8.88 -20.05
C LEU A 80 16.76 -9.12 -21.41
N ALA A 81 15.98 -9.10 -22.50
CA ALA A 81 16.48 -9.23 -23.86
C ALA A 81 17.43 -8.07 -24.24
N ASP A 82 17.06 -6.84 -23.87
CA ASP A 82 17.89 -5.65 -24.12
C ASP A 82 19.20 -5.69 -23.32
N ALA A 83 19.15 -6.16 -22.07
CA ALA A 83 20.36 -6.37 -21.25
C ALA A 83 21.28 -7.43 -21.87
N ALA A 84 20.72 -8.57 -22.29
CA ALA A 84 21.46 -9.64 -22.97
C ALA A 84 22.09 -9.15 -24.29
N GLY A 85 21.37 -8.35 -25.07
CA GLY A 85 21.88 -7.74 -26.30
C GLY A 85 23.08 -6.79 -26.08
N ARG A 86 23.19 -6.21 -24.88
CA ARG A 86 24.35 -5.40 -24.44
C ARG A 86 25.45 -6.21 -23.75
N GLY A 87 25.30 -7.54 -23.65
CA GLY A 87 26.24 -8.42 -22.96
C GLY A 87 26.19 -8.31 -21.43
N ALA A 88 25.14 -7.71 -20.86
CA ALA A 88 24.95 -7.64 -19.41
C ALA A 88 24.28 -8.93 -18.90
N HIS A 89 24.82 -9.50 -17.82
CA HIS A 89 24.21 -10.62 -17.11
C HIS A 89 23.25 -10.09 -16.04
N VAL A 90 22.03 -10.64 -15.99
CA VAL A 90 21.00 -10.25 -15.01
C VAL A 90 20.49 -11.52 -14.34
N ASP A 91 20.57 -11.57 -13.00
CA ASP A 91 20.11 -12.73 -12.21
C ASP A 91 18.87 -12.43 -11.34
N ALA A 92 18.44 -11.17 -11.31
CA ALA A 92 17.29 -10.72 -10.55
C ALA A 92 16.48 -9.66 -11.29
N ILE A 93 15.17 -9.74 -11.11
CA ILE A 93 14.20 -8.78 -11.65
C ILE A 93 13.21 -8.38 -10.57
N GLY A 94 12.77 -7.13 -10.59
CA GLY A 94 11.86 -6.58 -9.60
C GLY A 94 10.80 -5.66 -10.19
N TYR A 95 9.83 -5.36 -9.34
CA TYR A 95 8.72 -4.47 -9.58
C TYR A 95 8.59 -3.50 -8.40
N ALA A 96 8.21 -2.25 -8.66
CA ALA A 96 7.72 -1.36 -7.63
C ALA A 96 6.63 -0.41 -8.17
N GLY A 97 5.54 -0.29 -7.43
CA GLY A 97 4.50 0.72 -7.65
C GLY A 97 5.01 2.14 -7.35
N SER A 98 4.33 3.16 -7.89
CA SER A 98 4.75 4.57 -7.79
C SER A 98 4.79 5.10 -6.36
N GLY A 99 3.82 4.70 -5.52
CA GLY A 99 3.70 5.12 -4.12
C GLY A 99 4.40 4.19 -3.13
N ALA A 100 4.94 3.07 -3.61
CA ALA A 100 5.50 2.03 -2.77
C ALA A 100 6.77 2.49 -2.08
N LEU A 101 7.04 1.93 -0.89
CA LEU A 101 8.29 2.14 -0.16
C LEU A 101 8.56 3.62 0.20
N ALA A 102 7.51 4.45 0.23
CA ALA A 102 7.63 5.90 0.39
C ALA A 102 8.29 6.29 1.72
N LEU A 103 8.29 5.44 2.75
CA LEU A 103 8.98 5.66 4.02
C LEU A 103 10.07 4.63 4.33
N LEU A 104 10.24 3.59 3.50
CA LEU A 104 11.30 2.61 3.68
C LEU A 104 12.66 3.31 3.53
N ASP A 105 13.57 3.12 4.49
CA ASP A 105 14.91 3.71 4.44
C ASP A 105 15.85 2.95 3.47
N ASP A 106 17.09 3.41 3.37
CA ASP A 106 18.04 2.85 2.41
C ASP A 106 18.52 1.43 2.83
N ALA A 107 18.57 1.11 4.13
CA ALA A 107 18.88 -0.24 4.59
C ALA A 107 17.78 -1.24 4.20
N GLY A 108 16.52 -0.81 4.27
CA GLY A 108 15.39 -1.58 3.77
C GLY A 108 15.42 -1.78 2.26
N LEU A 109 15.84 -0.77 1.49
CA LEU A 109 16.06 -0.90 0.04
C LEU A 109 17.18 -1.89 -0.28
N ASP A 110 18.29 -1.86 0.45
CA ASP A 110 19.38 -2.82 0.28
C ASP A 110 18.90 -4.26 0.52
N LEU A 111 18.07 -4.46 1.56
CA LEU A 111 17.46 -5.77 1.84
C LEU A 111 16.52 -6.23 0.72
N LEU A 112 15.74 -5.31 0.14
CA LEU A 112 14.84 -5.58 -0.98
C LEU A 112 15.64 -6.00 -2.23
N LEU A 113 16.73 -5.31 -2.52
CA LEU A 113 17.57 -5.52 -3.70
C LEU A 113 18.53 -6.71 -3.58
N ALA A 114 18.57 -7.37 -2.42
CA ALA A 114 19.49 -8.49 -2.14
C ALA A 114 18.79 -9.86 -1.98
N PRO A 115 17.89 -10.31 -2.88
CA PRO A 115 17.34 -11.68 -2.81
C PRO A 115 18.43 -12.74 -2.99
N LEU A 116 18.45 -13.78 -2.17
CA LEU A 116 19.30 -14.95 -2.40
C LEU A 116 18.87 -15.69 -3.68
N PRO A 117 19.74 -16.48 -4.33
CA PRO A 117 19.34 -17.31 -5.46
C PRO A 117 18.11 -18.19 -5.13
N GLY A 118 17.07 -18.13 -5.96
CA GLY A 118 15.78 -18.80 -5.73
C GLY A 118 14.92 -18.18 -4.64
N GLU A 119 15.15 -16.90 -4.30
CA GLU A 119 14.37 -16.12 -3.34
C GLU A 119 13.62 -14.97 -4.03
N VAL A 120 12.45 -14.63 -3.49
CA VAL A 120 11.79 -13.34 -3.69
C VAL A 120 11.79 -12.58 -2.38
N VAL A 121 12.21 -11.31 -2.42
CA VAL A 121 12.04 -10.37 -1.32
C VAL A 121 10.90 -9.45 -1.67
N GLY A 122 9.90 -9.34 -0.80
CA GLY A 122 8.77 -8.44 -0.99
C GLY A 122 8.59 -7.51 0.21
N ASN A 123 8.04 -6.32 -0.04
CA ASN A 123 7.68 -5.37 1.01
C ASN A 123 6.56 -5.91 1.93
N ASN A 124 5.70 -6.78 1.37
CA ASN A 124 4.63 -7.45 2.09
C ASN A 124 4.27 -8.76 1.40
N ARG A 125 4.33 -9.86 2.14
CA ARG A 125 4.02 -11.20 1.62
C ARG A 125 2.58 -11.36 1.11
N PHE A 126 1.63 -10.64 1.70
CA PHE A 126 0.20 -10.79 1.44
C PHE A 126 -0.41 -9.69 0.57
N SER A 127 0.36 -8.68 0.16
CA SER A 127 -0.07 -7.61 -0.74
C SER A 127 1.18 -6.88 -1.15
N ALA A 128 1.87 -7.39 -2.17
CA ALA A 128 3.16 -6.82 -2.56
C ALA A 128 2.96 -5.65 -3.52
N ASP A 129 3.51 -4.50 -3.14
CA ASP A 129 3.57 -3.29 -3.97
C ASP A 129 5.00 -3.07 -4.50
N ALA A 130 5.98 -3.77 -3.89
CA ALA A 130 7.32 -3.90 -4.40
C ALA A 130 7.94 -5.26 -4.07
N PHE A 131 8.66 -5.84 -5.03
CA PHE A 131 9.41 -7.07 -4.82
C PHE A 131 10.61 -7.17 -5.77
N VAL A 132 11.60 -8.00 -5.40
CA VAL A 132 12.69 -8.44 -6.28
C VAL A 132 12.84 -9.95 -6.16
N VAL A 133 12.87 -10.65 -7.29
CA VAL A 133 13.05 -12.10 -7.37
C VAL A 133 14.36 -12.44 -8.07
N ALA A 134 15.10 -13.38 -7.49
CA ALA A 134 16.35 -13.89 -8.04
C ALA A 134 16.18 -15.31 -8.57
N GLY A 135 16.63 -15.54 -9.80
CA GLY A 135 16.81 -16.89 -10.31
C GLY A 135 17.87 -17.64 -9.49
N ALA A 136 17.66 -18.93 -9.26
CA ALA A 136 18.68 -19.78 -8.63
C ALA A 136 19.88 -20.04 -9.56
N GLY A 137 19.73 -19.76 -10.86
CA GLY A 137 20.75 -20.00 -11.87
C GLY A 137 20.96 -21.48 -12.16
N HIS A 138 22.20 -21.94 -12.05
CA HIS A 138 22.66 -23.28 -12.45
C HIS A 138 22.31 -24.36 -11.41
N ALA A 139 22.36 -25.63 -11.83
CA ALA A 139 22.09 -26.73 -10.92
C ALA A 139 23.11 -26.75 -9.77
N THR A 140 22.60 -26.87 -8.54
CA THR A 140 23.41 -27.05 -7.33
C THR A 140 23.47 -28.53 -7.00
N ASP A 141 24.66 -29.04 -6.70
CA ASP A 141 24.83 -30.42 -6.23
C ASP A 141 24.20 -30.56 -4.83
N ALA A 142 23.20 -31.43 -4.72
CA ALA A 142 22.61 -31.78 -3.45
C ALA A 142 23.52 -32.76 -2.67
N PRO A 143 23.40 -32.83 -1.34
CA PRO A 143 24.21 -33.73 -0.50
C PRO A 143 24.09 -35.22 -0.86
N ASP A 144 23.04 -35.60 -1.60
CA ASP A 144 22.78 -36.94 -2.11
C ASP A 144 23.44 -37.20 -3.49
N GLY A 145 24.22 -36.26 -4.01
CA GLY A 145 24.87 -36.34 -5.32
C GLY A 145 23.94 -36.05 -6.50
N THR A 146 22.69 -35.64 -6.26
CA THR A 146 21.76 -35.22 -7.31
C THR A 146 21.91 -33.74 -7.63
N ALA A 147 21.93 -33.38 -8.92
CA ALA A 147 21.89 -31.99 -9.34
C ALA A 147 20.45 -31.46 -9.19
N ARG A 148 20.22 -30.53 -8.25
CA ARG A 148 18.93 -29.83 -8.12
C ARG A 148 19.02 -28.49 -8.82
N ARG A 149 18.18 -28.27 -9.83
CA ARG A 149 18.01 -26.96 -10.47
C ARG A 149 16.95 -26.18 -9.72
N GLY A 150 17.33 -25.07 -9.09
CA GLY A 150 16.37 -24.13 -8.53
C GLY A 150 15.59 -23.42 -9.64
N PRO A 151 14.53 -22.65 -9.29
CA PRO A 151 13.74 -21.93 -10.28
C PRO A 151 14.56 -20.81 -10.94
N ASP A 152 14.43 -20.63 -12.25
CA ASP A 152 15.08 -19.56 -13.01
C ASP A 152 14.15 -18.35 -13.20
N LEU A 153 14.69 -17.26 -13.78
CA LEU A 153 13.90 -16.05 -14.02
C LEU A 153 12.74 -16.28 -15.00
N GLU A 154 12.91 -17.12 -16.02
CA GLU A 154 11.80 -17.40 -16.95
C GLU A 154 10.63 -18.07 -16.23
N ARG A 155 10.90 -19.04 -15.34
CA ARG A 155 9.86 -19.63 -14.50
C ARG A 155 9.20 -18.61 -13.56
N ALA A 156 9.93 -17.61 -13.09
CA ALA A 156 9.36 -16.51 -12.33
C ALA A 156 8.37 -15.71 -13.19
N LEU A 157 8.78 -15.34 -14.40
CA LEU A 157 7.98 -14.54 -15.34
C LEU A 157 6.74 -15.30 -15.84
N ASP A 158 6.87 -16.58 -16.21
CA ASP A 158 5.73 -17.44 -16.55
C ASP A 158 4.69 -17.47 -15.44
N ARG A 159 5.17 -17.53 -14.18
CA ARG A 159 4.27 -17.58 -13.04
C ARG A 159 3.61 -16.23 -12.78
N LEU A 160 4.37 -15.12 -12.88
CA LEU A 160 3.87 -13.77 -12.70
C LEU A 160 2.90 -13.36 -13.82
N GLU A 161 3.10 -13.83 -15.04
CA GLU A 161 2.22 -13.60 -16.18
C GLU A 161 0.79 -14.10 -15.91
N ALA A 162 0.66 -15.19 -15.14
CA ALA A 162 -0.62 -15.73 -14.68
C ALA A 162 -1.20 -15.02 -13.43
N CYS A 163 -0.60 -13.91 -12.99
CA CYS A 163 -1.06 -13.13 -11.83
C CYS A 163 -1.87 -11.91 -12.25
N PRO A 164 -3.15 -11.82 -11.84
CA PRO A 164 -4.02 -10.72 -12.29
C PRO A 164 -3.62 -9.37 -11.68
N SER A 165 -2.99 -9.39 -10.49
CA SER A 165 -2.51 -8.22 -9.76
C SER A 165 -1.17 -8.52 -9.07
N ASP A 166 -0.38 -7.46 -8.92
CA ASP A 166 0.82 -7.33 -8.08
C ASP A 166 0.65 -7.81 -6.64
N ASN A 167 -0.50 -7.55 -6.02
CA ASN A 167 -0.79 -7.93 -4.64
C ASN A 167 -0.54 -9.42 -4.35
N GLY A 168 -0.75 -10.27 -5.37
CA GLY A 168 -0.52 -11.71 -5.29
C GLY A 168 0.88 -12.18 -5.69
N ALA A 169 1.77 -11.30 -6.17
CA ALA A 169 3.02 -11.65 -6.84
C ALA A 169 3.95 -12.52 -5.98
N VAL A 170 4.19 -12.16 -4.72
CA VAL A 170 5.04 -12.95 -3.82
C VAL A 170 4.49 -14.36 -3.63
N ARG A 171 3.17 -14.51 -3.41
CA ARG A 171 2.51 -15.83 -3.30
C ARG A 171 2.52 -16.60 -4.61
N CYS A 172 2.41 -15.91 -5.75
CA CYS A 172 2.58 -16.53 -7.06
C CYS A 172 3.96 -17.18 -7.16
N LEU A 173 5.02 -16.46 -6.81
CA LEU A 173 6.40 -16.94 -6.87
C LEU A 173 6.65 -18.08 -5.87
N GLU A 174 6.08 -18.02 -4.66
CA GLU A 174 6.10 -19.15 -3.71
C GLU A 174 5.57 -20.44 -4.36
N SER A 175 4.44 -20.37 -5.08
CA SER A 175 3.87 -21.52 -5.78
C SER A 175 4.70 -21.98 -6.99
N ALA A 176 5.64 -21.17 -7.47
CA ALA A 176 6.65 -21.57 -8.46
C ALA A 176 7.95 -22.11 -7.82
N GLY A 177 8.01 -22.23 -6.50
CA GLY A 177 9.16 -22.81 -5.79
C GLY A 177 10.21 -21.80 -5.32
N PHE A 178 9.91 -20.50 -5.38
CA PHE A 178 10.76 -19.47 -4.77
C PHE A 178 10.53 -19.41 -3.26
N ARG A 179 11.59 -19.23 -2.49
CA ARG A 179 11.46 -18.88 -1.07
C ARG A 179 11.06 -17.41 -0.95
N SER A 180 10.20 -17.08 -0.01
CA SER A 180 9.82 -15.68 0.25
C SER A 180 10.53 -15.15 1.50
N ARG A 181 11.01 -13.90 1.41
CA ARG A 181 11.45 -13.09 2.53
C ARG A 181 10.63 -11.81 2.56
N ASP A 182 9.94 -11.58 3.68
CA ASP A 182 9.09 -10.41 3.89
C ASP A 182 9.88 -9.35 4.66
N LEU A 183 9.79 -8.08 4.24
CA LEU A 183 10.36 -6.93 4.95
C LEU A 183 9.48 -6.43 6.10
N ALA A 184 8.46 -7.20 6.50
CA ALA A 184 7.51 -6.93 7.58
C ALA A 184 8.11 -6.37 8.87
N ASP A 185 9.29 -6.85 9.24
CA ASP A 185 9.97 -6.49 10.49
C ASP A 185 10.83 -5.23 10.34
N HIS A 186 11.03 -4.77 9.09
CA HIS A 186 11.69 -3.51 8.80
C HIS A 186 10.69 -2.36 8.96
N PRO A 187 11.03 -1.29 9.70
CA PRO A 187 10.18 -0.12 9.81
C PRO A 187 9.74 0.41 8.45
N TRP A 188 8.46 0.76 8.36
CA TRP A 188 7.85 1.46 7.22
C TRP A 188 7.87 0.74 5.87
N SER A 189 8.25 -0.54 5.84
CA SER A 189 8.28 -1.33 4.60
C SER A 189 6.91 -1.48 3.94
N ARG A 190 5.83 -1.31 4.71
CA ARG A 190 4.44 -1.46 4.26
C ARG A 190 3.72 -0.15 4.05
N PHE A 191 4.40 0.98 4.26
CA PHE A 191 3.81 2.30 4.04
C PHE A 191 3.78 2.57 2.53
N ASP A 192 2.56 2.48 2.00
CA ASP A 192 2.25 2.71 0.60
C ASP A 192 1.31 3.90 0.45
N VAL A 193 1.55 4.68 -0.61
CA VAL A 193 0.84 5.93 -0.88
C VAL A 193 -0.05 5.75 -2.10
N ASP A 194 -1.32 5.48 -1.84
CA ASP A 194 -2.34 5.29 -2.89
C ASP A 194 -3.36 6.45 -2.92
N THR A 195 -3.54 7.11 -1.79
CA THR A 195 -4.64 8.04 -1.56
C THR A 195 -4.17 9.40 -1.06
N PRO A 196 -5.01 10.45 -1.15
CA PRO A 196 -4.65 11.74 -0.56
C PRO A 196 -4.52 11.68 0.97
N LEU A 197 -5.22 10.76 1.64
CA LEU A 197 -5.00 10.54 3.08
C LEU A 197 -3.60 9.98 3.34
N ASP A 198 -3.09 9.09 2.48
CA ASP A 198 -1.73 8.56 2.62
C ASP A 198 -0.69 9.65 2.38
N LEU A 199 -0.95 10.59 1.47
CA LEU A 199 -0.11 11.79 1.33
C LEU A 199 -0.17 12.69 2.57
N ALA A 200 -1.33 12.85 3.20
CA ALA A 200 -1.44 13.59 4.45
C ALA A 200 -0.67 12.88 5.60
N LEU A 201 -0.69 11.55 5.63
CA LEU A 201 0.11 10.74 6.54
C LEU A 201 1.62 10.84 6.23
N LEU A 202 2.01 10.87 4.96
CA LEU A 202 3.39 11.11 4.55
C LEU A 202 3.86 12.50 4.97
N ARG A 203 3.02 13.54 4.80
CA ARG A 203 3.28 14.91 5.31
C ARG A 203 3.43 14.93 6.82
N LEU A 204 2.63 14.16 7.55
CA LEU A 204 2.82 14.00 8.99
C LEU A 204 4.17 13.33 9.29
N ALA A 205 4.52 12.27 8.57
CA ALA A 205 5.76 11.52 8.74
C ALA A 205 7.00 12.41 8.59
N THR A 206 7.03 13.36 7.65
CA THR A 206 8.19 14.28 7.47
C THR A 206 8.49 15.14 8.69
N ARG A 207 7.57 15.22 9.66
CA ARG A 207 7.66 16.02 10.88
C ARG A 207 7.96 15.16 12.12
N LEU A 208 8.05 13.84 11.97
CA LEU A 208 8.32 12.92 13.07
C LEU A 208 9.81 12.54 13.09
N PRO A 209 10.40 12.34 14.29
CA PRO A 209 11.72 11.75 14.39
C PRO A 209 11.67 10.26 13.99
N GLY A 210 12.75 9.76 13.40
CA GLY A 210 12.88 8.33 13.06
C GLY A 210 12.16 7.91 11.77
N THR A 211 11.48 8.83 11.08
CA THR A 211 11.06 8.65 9.68
C THR A 211 12.18 9.12 8.76
N ARG A 212 12.28 8.53 7.57
CA ARG A 212 13.25 9.00 6.58
C ARG A 212 12.88 10.42 6.12
N ARG A 213 13.89 11.18 5.69
CA ARG A 213 13.66 12.42 4.94
C ARG A 213 13.20 12.07 3.52
N VAL A 214 12.14 12.72 3.05
CA VAL A 214 11.68 12.67 1.65
C VAL A 214 12.38 13.75 0.83
N ASP A 215 12.44 13.54 -0.48
CA ASP A 215 12.98 14.53 -1.43
C ASP A 215 12.31 15.91 -1.32
N GLU A 216 13.06 16.97 -1.65
CA GLU A 216 12.59 18.36 -1.55
C GLU A 216 11.39 18.65 -2.45
N SER A 217 11.30 18.01 -3.63
CA SER A 217 10.16 18.17 -4.54
C SER A 217 8.88 17.60 -3.93
N ILE A 218 8.96 16.44 -3.27
CA ILE A 218 7.83 15.82 -2.56
C ILE A 218 7.49 16.63 -1.32
N ALA A 219 8.46 17.05 -0.52
CA ALA A 219 8.22 17.89 0.64
C ALA A 219 7.50 19.19 0.25
N GLY A 220 7.96 19.85 -0.81
CA GLY A 220 7.31 21.05 -1.36
C GLY A 220 5.89 20.76 -1.84
N TYR A 221 5.68 19.65 -2.56
CA TYR A 221 4.37 19.21 -2.99
C TYR A 221 3.40 19.03 -1.82
N LEU A 222 3.81 18.31 -0.77
CA LEU A 222 2.98 18.02 0.40
C LEU A 222 2.55 19.30 1.14
N GLU A 223 3.37 20.34 1.17
CA GLU A 223 3.02 21.64 1.77
C GLU A 223 2.14 22.51 0.87
N MET A 224 2.33 22.43 -0.45
CA MET A 224 1.59 23.23 -1.44
C MET A 224 0.26 22.62 -1.85
N ALA A 225 0.10 21.31 -1.71
CA ALA A 225 -1.11 20.60 -2.14
C ALA A 225 -2.36 21.17 -1.48
N ARG A 226 -3.42 21.32 -2.27
CA ARG A 226 -4.73 21.78 -1.82
C ARG A 226 -5.80 20.79 -2.24
N LEU A 227 -6.62 20.42 -1.27
CA LEU A 227 -7.82 19.61 -1.45
C LEU A 227 -8.95 20.48 -2.04
N PRO A 228 -10.06 19.87 -2.51
CA PRO A 228 -11.25 20.61 -2.91
C PRO A 228 -11.67 21.65 -1.86
N GLY A 229 -12.09 22.83 -2.34
CA GLY A 229 -12.41 23.97 -1.47
C GLY A 229 -11.19 24.70 -0.88
N GLY A 230 -9.96 24.34 -1.28
CA GLY A 230 -8.73 25.03 -0.86
C GLY A 230 -8.20 24.61 0.51
N ALA A 231 -8.73 23.51 1.07
CA ALA A 231 -8.24 22.97 2.34
C ALA A 231 -6.81 22.43 2.20
N GLU A 232 -6.06 22.49 3.30
CA GLU A 232 -4.72 21.91 3.36
C GLU A 232 -4.77 20.38 3.39
N LEU A 233 -3.72 19.75 2.85
CA LEU A 233 -3.50 18.32 2.94
C LEU A 233 -3.08 17.92 4.36
N LEU A 234 -4.04 17.72 5.26
CA LEU A 234 -3.84 17.36 6.67
C LEU A 234 -4.64 16.12 7.03
N VAL A 235 -4.14 15.33 7.99
CA VAL A 235 -4.87 14.19 8.53
C VAL A 235 -6.09 14.70 9.32
N PRO A 236 -7.32 14.37 8.91
CA PRO A 236 -8.51 14.82 9.63
C PRO A 236 -8.52 14.33 11.07
N GLU A 237 -9.05 15.14 11.98
CA GLU A 237 -9.25 14.79 13.40
C GLU A 237 -7.97 14.39 14.18
N LEU A 238 -6.77 14.58 13.61
CA LEU A 238 -5.49 14.11 14.18
C LEU A 238 -5.33 14.50 15.66
N GLU A 239 -5.52 15.78 15.99
CA GLU A 239 -5.36 16.27 17.37
C GLU A 239 -6.41 15.68 18.33
N ARG A 240 -7.67 15.53 17.88
CA ARG A 240 -8.76 14.96 18.69
C ARG A 240 -8.52 13.48 18.95
N ILE A 241 -8.11 12.72 17.94
CA ILE A 241 -7.74 11.30 18.05
C ILE A 241 -6.48 11.15 18.91
N GLY A 242 -5.46 11.98 18.72
CA GLY A 242 -4.23 11.96 19.51
C GLY A 242 -4.47 12.24 20.99
N ARG A 243 -5.43 13.12 21.33
CA ARG A 243 -5.89 13.30 22.72
C ARG A 243 -6.51 12.03 23.30
N VAL A 244 -7.30 11.30 22.53
CA VAL A 244 -7.83 9.99 22.96
C VAL A 244 -6.71 9.01 23.19
N MET A 245 -5.76 8.86 22.24
CA MET A 245 -4.63 7.94 22.38
C MET A 245 -3.77 8.15 23.64
N ARG A 246 -3.68 9.41 24.11
CA ARG A 246 -2.90 9.80 25.30
C ARG A 246 -3.67 9.74 26.63
N ASP A 247 -4.95 9.38 26.63
CA ASP A 247 -5.79 9.40 27.84
C ASP A 247 -6.20 7.97 28.28
N PRO A 248 -5.72 7.48 29.44
CA PRO A 248 -6.01 6.12 29.91
C PRO A 248 -7.46 5.89 30.31
N ALA A 249 -8.26 6.95 30.50
CA ALA A 249 -9.68 6.82 30.77
C ALA A 249 -10.52 6.60 29.49
N ARG A 250 -9.91 6.80 28.31
CA ARG A 250 -10.60 6.77 27.02
C ARG A 250 -10.46 5.44 26.32
N GLN A 251 -11.21 5.30 25.23
CA GLN A 251 -11.20 4.11 24.40
C GLN A 251 -11.17 4.44 22.90
N LEU A 252 -10.18 3.92 22.18
CA LEU A 252 -10.10 3.98 20.72
C LEU A 252 -10.76 2.73 20.12
N VAL A 253 -11.64 2.93 19.14
CA VAL A 253 -12.16 1.86 18.28
C VAL A 253 -11.39 1.88 16.97
N ALA A 254 -10.79 0.75 16.60
CA ALA A 254 -10.09 0.57 15.33
C ALA A 254 -10.69 -0.63 14.58
N ALA A 255 -11.08 -0.46 13.33
CA ALA A 255 -11.73 -1.51 12.56
C ALA A 255 -11.15 -1.59 11.13
N GLY A 256 -10.87 -2.80 10.65
CA GLY A 256 -10.36 -3.01 9.30
C GLY A 256 -9.26 -4.06 9.18
N ARG A 257 -8.42 -3.90 8.14
CA ARG A 257 -7.27 -4.75 7.83
C ARG A 257 -6.05 -4.48 8.74
N ILE A 258 -6.26 -4.50 10.05
CA ILE A 258 -5.24 -4.21 11.06
C ILE A 258 -4.22 -5.37 11.15
N PRO A 259 -2.92 -5.14 10.92
CA PRO A 259 -1.91 -6.17 11.12
C PRO A 259 -1.69 -6.43 12.62
N ALA A 260 -1.40 -7.68 13.00
CA ALA A 260 -1.14 -8.06 14.39
C ALA A 260 -0.01 -7.25 15.03
N SER A 261 0.99 -6.85 14.25
CA SER A 261 2.09 -6.01 14.72
C SER A 261 1.65 -4.60 15.11
N LEU A 262 0.63 -4.04 14.46
CA LEU A 262 0.07 -2.74 14.86
C LEU A 262 -0.78 -2.90 16.12
N LEU A 263 -1.60 -3.95 16.20
CA LEU A 263 -2.40 -4.21 17.39
C LEU A 263 -1.53 -4.31 18.64
N ARG A 264 -0.42 -5.05 18.55
CA ARG A 264 0.56 -5.16 19.64
C ARG A 264 1.21 -3.82 20.01
N GLU A 265 1.50 -2.96 19.03
CA GLU A 265 2.03 -1.62 19.30
C GLU A 265 0.99 -0.74 19.99
N LEU A 266 -0.27 -0.74 19.52
CA LEU A 266 -1.34 0.00 20.19
C LEU A 266 -1.55 -0.47 21.64
N GLU A 267 -1.48 -1.78 21.91
CA GLU A 267 -1.60 -2.34 23.26
C GLU A 267 -0.45 -1.93 24.20
N THR A 268 0.72 -1.61 23.66
CA THR A 268 1.92 -1.33 24.44
C THR A 268 2.23 0.16 24.54
N GLU A 269 1.93 0.93 23.50
CA GLU A 269 2.33 2.31 23.35
C GLU A 269 1.16 3.31 23.46
N ALA A 270 -0.09 2.91 23.24
CA ALA A 270 -1.23 3.81 23.50
C ALA A 270 -1.57 3.84 25.00
N ALA A 271 -1.89 5.01 25.53
CA ALA A 271 -2.35 5.11 26.92
C ALA A 271 -3.81 4.65 27.07
N CYS A 272 -4.65 4.90 26.06
CA CYS A 272 -6.06 4.54 26.08
C CYS A 272 -6.32 3.04 25.89
N ARG A 273 -7.53 2.59 26.23
CA ARG A 273 -7.99 1.24 25.87
C ARG A 273 -8.21 1.16 24.36
N VAL A 274 -7.94 0.00 23.78
CA VAL A 274 -8.12 -0.23 22.34
C VAL A 274 -9.16 -1.34 22.15
N ARG A 275 -10.15 -1.07 21.30
CA ARG A 275 -11.11 -2.07 20.81
C ARG A 275 -10.88 -2.25 19.32
N ALA A 276 -10.40 -3.43 18.94
CA ALA A 276 -10.07 -3.76 17.56
C ALA A 276 -11.09 -4.73 16.93
N TYR A 277 -11.53 -4.42 15.72
CA TYR A 277 -12.29 -5.31 14.83
C TYR A 277 -11.43 -5.63 13.61
N VAL A 278 -10.82 -6.81 13.58
CA VAL A 278 -9.87 -7.20 12.53
C VAL A 278 -10.56 -8.09 11.51
N GLU A 279 -10.73 -7.59 10.28
CA GLU A 279 -11.41 -8.29 9.19
C GLU A 279 -10.59 -8.20 7.89
N GLU A 280 -10.75 -9.19 7.00
CA GLU A 280 -10.34 -9.11 5.60
C GLU A 280 -8.85 -8.83 5.31
N ARG A 281 -7.95 -9.20 6.26
CA ARG A 281 -6.49 -9.17 6.03
C ARG A 281 -6.13 -10.04 4.83
N GLY A 282 -5.53 -9.41 3.82
CA GLY A 282 -5.13 -10.09 2.58
C GLY A 282 -6.27 -10.31 1.58
N MET A 283 -7.43 -9.63 1.72
CA MET A 283 -8.56 -9.82 0.79
C MET A 283 -8.17 -9.65 -0.68
N ARG A 284 -7.21 -8.76 -1.00
CA ARG A 284 -6.75 -8.52 -2.38
C ARG A 284 -5.78 -9.60 -2.91
N SER A 285 -5.19 -10.43 -2.04
CA SER A 285 -4.31 -11.54 -2.44
C SER A 285 -4.92 -12.93 -2.25
N ALA A 286 -6.11 -13.01 -1.66
CA ALA A 286 -6.83 -14.25 -1.39
C ALA A 286 -7.54 -14.78 -2.65
N ARG A 287 -6.78 -15.42 -3.55
CA ARG A 287 -7.33 -16.05 -4.77
C ARG A 287 -8.40 -17.08 -4.43
N GLY A 288 -9.56 -16.96 -5.09
CA GLY A 288 -10.65 -17.95 -4.99
C GLY A 288 -11.37 -17.94 -3.64
N ALA A 289 -11.12 -16.95 -2.77
CA ALA A 289 -11.80 -16.83 -1.48
C ALA A 289 -13.25 -16.33 -1.58
N GLY A 290 -13.68 -15.90 -2.77
CA GLY A 290 -15.00 -15.28 -2.97
C GLY A 290 -15.02 -13.82 -2.53
N PRO A 291 -16.21 -13.21 -2.50
CA PRO A 291 -16.41 -11.85 -2.00
C PRO A 291 -15.94 -11.70 -0.54
N PRO A 292 -15.38 -10.54 -0.15
CA PRO A 292 -15.05 -10.25 1.26
C PRO A 292 -16.28 -10.35 2.18
N HIS A 293 -16.08 -10.84 3.40
CA HIS A 293 -17.14 -11.05 4.39
C HIS A 293 -16.89 -10.22 5.66
N SER A 294 -17.63 -9.12 5.82
CA SER A 294 -17.50 -8.23 6.99
C SER A 294 -18.79 -8.18 7.81
N LEU A 295 -18.67 -8.32 9.13
CA LEU A 295 -19.77 -8.14 10.08
C LEU A 295 -20.27 -6.69 10.08
N LEU A 296 -19.35 -5.72 9.93
CA LEU A 296 -19.69 -4.31 9.84
C LEU A 296 -20.42 -4.00 8.53
N ALA A 297 -20.00 -4.59 7.41
CA ALA A 297 -20.70 -4.45 6.13
C ALA A 297 -22.11 -5.04 6.20
N ARG A 298 -22.25 -6.22 6.80
CA ARG A 298 -23.58 -6.82 7.05
C ARG A 298 -24.46 -5.93 7.93
N TRP A 299 -23.88 -5.24 8.92
CA TRP A 299 -24.64 -4.27 9.72
C TRP A 299 -25.15 -3.11 8.88
N VAL A 300 -24.35 -2.59 7.95
CA VAL A 300 -24.80 -1.55 7.01
C VAL A 300 -25.95 -2.06 6.15
N ASP A 301 -25.85 -3.29 5.64
CA ASP A 301 -26.89 -3.90 4.80
C ASP A 301 -28.20 -4.14 5.58
N GLU A 302 -28.11 -4.63 6.83
CA GLU A 302 -29.27 -4.97 7.64
C GLU A 302 -29.90 -3.77 8.37
N ARG A 303 -29.11 -2.77 8.76
CA ARG A 303 -29.52 -1.69 9.69
C ARG A 303 -29.17 -0.27 9.22
N GLY A 304 -28.47 -0.14 8.11
CA GLY A 304 -28.07 1.15 7.53
C GLY A 304 -26.78 1.72 8.12
N ALA A 305 -26.14 2.60 7.35
CA ALA A 305 -24.85 3.19 7.69
C ALA A 305 -24.91 4.11 8.92
N VAL A 306 -25.99 4.88 9.06
CA VAL A 306 -26.24 5.74 10.24
C VAL A 306 -26.23 4.93 11.53
N SER A 307 -26.89 3.76 11.54
CA SER A 307 -26.90 2.88 12.70
C SER A 307 -25.51 2.34 13.04
N LEU A 308 -24.69 2.04 12.02
CA LEU A 308 -23.31 1.60 12.24
C LEU A 308 -22.48 2.69 12.92
N VAL A 309 -22.57 3.94 12.45
CA VAL A 309 -21.84 5.07 13.06
C VAL A 309 -22.26 5.26 14.51
N ALA A 310 -23.56 5.23 14.80
CA ALA A 310 -24.08 5.35 16.16
C ALA A 310 -23.58 4.21 17.08
N GLU A 311 -23.55 2.97 16.58
CA GLU A 311 -23.04 1.81 17.33
C GLU A 311 -21.54 1.95 17.61
N LEU A 312 -20.73 2.26 16.60
CA LEU A 312 -19.29 2.48 16.78
C LEU A 312 -19.00 3.64 17.74
N ALA A 313 -19.81 4.71 17.69
CA ALA A 313 -19.69 5.84 18.59
C ALA A 313 -20.03 5.51 20.04
N ALA A 314 -20.90 4.53 20.29
CA ALA A 314 -21.22 4.06 21.63
C ALA A 314 -20.10 3.18 22.23
N LEU A 315 -19.20 2.66 21.40
CA LEU A 315 -18.15 1.71 21.81
C LEU A 315 -16.81 2.35 22.20
N GLY A 316 -16.65 3.65 22.00
CA GLY A 316 -15.43 4.38 22.38
C GLY A 316 -15.53 5.90 22.23
N ASP A 317 -14.37 6.55 22.35
CA ASP A 317 -14.19 8.00 22.33
C ASP A 317 -13.55 8.51 21.03
N ALA A 318 -13.11 7.61 20.15
CA ALA A 318 -12.65 7.89 18.79
C ALA A 318 -12.82 6.62 17.95
N VAL A 319 -13.06 6.77 16.64
CA VAL A 319 -13.21 5.65 15.70
C VAL A 319 -12.28 5.84 14.51
N ILE A 320 -11.56 4.78 14.16
CA ILE A 320 -10.75 4.69 12.96
C ILE A 320 -11.20 3.47 12.17
N LEU A 321 -11.60 3.67 10.92
CA LEU A 321 -12.26 2.64 10.12
C LEU A 321 -11.65 2.55 8.71
N ASP A 322 -11.17 1.37 8.36
CA ASP A 322 -10.82 0.99 6.99
C ASP A 322 -12.10 0.76 6.18
N THR A 323 -12.59 1.81 5.54
CA THR A 323 -13.87 1.77 4.80
C THR A 323 -13.80 0.89 3.55
N ARG A 324 -12.60 0.48 3.10
CA ARG A 324 -12.43 -0.37 1.92
C ARG A 324 -12.93 -1.78 2.18
N VAL A 325 -12.92 -2.24 3.44
CA VAL A 325 -13.56 -3.51 3.83
C VAL A 325 -15.06 -3.46 3.58
N LEU A 326 -15.72 -2.35 3.97
CA LEU A 326 -17.15 -2.16 3.72
C LEU A 326 -17.45 -2.07 2.23
N MET A 327 -16.68 -1.27 1.49
CA MET A 327 -16.84 -1.12 0.04
C MET A 327 -16.70 -2.46 -0.69
N ALA A 328 -15.72 -3.28 -0.31
CA ALA A 328 -15.49 -4.56 -0.95
C ALA A 328 -16.58 -5.58 -0.65
N ALA A 329 -17.03 -5.66 0.60
CA ALA A 329 -18.10 -6.57 1.01
C ALA A 329 -19.47 -6.14 0.40
N LEU A 330 -19.82 -4.86 0.46
CA LEU A 330 -21.08 -4.33 -0.10
C LEU A 330 -21.08 -4.34 -1.64
N GLY A 331 -19.92 -4.14 -2.27
CA GLY A 331 -19.74 -4.28 -3.72
C GLY A 331 -19.63 -5.73 -4.19
N GLY A 332 -19.52 -6.69 -3.27
CA GLY A 332 -19.41 -8.12 -3.60
C GLY A 332 -18.09 -8.51 -4.27
N SER A 333 -17.04 -7.70 -4.17
CA SER A 333 -15.74 -7.97 -4.80
C SER A 333 -14.60 -7.21 -4.12
N ALA A 334 -13.43 -7.85 -4.04
CA ALA A 334 -12.18 -7.21 -3.64
C ALA A 334 -11.56 -6.34 -4.75
N GLU A 335 -12.12 -6.41 -5.97
CA GLU A 335 -11.68 -5.60 -7.11
C GLU A 335 -12.29 -4.20 -7.04
N ILE A 336 -11.46 -3.20 -7.35
CA ILE A 336 -11.76 -1.78 -7.15
C ILE A 336 -12.90 -1.27 -8.05
N ASP A 337 -13.14 -1.95 -9.17
CA ASP A 337 -14.20 -1.59 -10.13
C ASP A 337 -15.61 -1.79 -9.55
N ALA A 338 -15.75 -2.60 -8.50
CA ALA A 338 -17.01 -2.79 -7.78
C ALA A 338 -17.22 -1.77 -6.65
N TRP A 339 -16.24 -0.91 -6.38
CA TRP A 339 -16.27 0.04 -5.26
C TRP A 339 -16.77 1.41 -5.71
N PRO A 340 -17.14 2.31 -4.78
CA PRO A 340 -17.37 3.71 -5.12
C PRO A 340 -16.18 4.32 -5.89
N PRO A 341 -16.42 5.27 -6.81
CA PRO A 341 -15.37 5.94 -7.55
C PRO A 341 -14.29 6.54 -6.64
N ALA A 342 -13.06 6.66 -7.14
CA ALA A 342 -11.92 7.16 -6.37
C ALA A 342 -12.21 8.50 -5.68
N GLU A 343 -12.85 9.44 -6.37
CA GLU A 343 -13.21 10.74 -5.80
C GLU A 343 -14.13 10.63 -4.58
N GLU A 344 -15.14 9.74 -4.63
CA GLU A 344 -16.05 9.52 -3.50
C GLU A 344 -15.35 8.85 -2.32
N ARG A 345 -14.48 7.86 -2.60
CA ARG A 345 -13.69 7.16 -1.56
C ARG A 345 -12.75 8.13 -0.86
N PHE A 346 -12.03 8.95 -1.61
CA PHE A 346 -11.08 9.90 -1.03
C PHE A 346 -11.80 11.03 -0.31
N ALA A 347 -12.93 11.53 -0.82
CA ALA A 347 -13.73 12.50 -0.09
C ALA A 347 -14.25 11.95 1.25
N SER A 348 -14.59 10.65 1.31
CA SER A 348 -14.98 10.01 2.56
C SER A 348 -13.86 10.03 3.62
N ASP A 349 -12.60 9.89 3.19
CA ASP A 349 -11.43 9.93 4.07
C ASP A 349 -11.25 11.30 4.74
N PHE A 350 -11.68 12.36 4.06
CA PHE A 350 -11.63 13.75 4.54
C PHE A 350 -12.94 14.24 5.15
N SER A 351 -13.90 13.34 5.42
CA SER A 351 -15.22 13.69 5.96
C SER A 351 -15.98 14.73 5.11
N ASP A 352 -15.81 14.66 3.79
CA ASP A 352 -16.46 15.53 2.82
C ASP A 352 -17.60 14.79 2.09
N PRO A 353 -18.87 15.01 2.48
CA PRO A 353 -19.99 14.35 1.84
C PRO A 353 -20.39 14.97 0.49
N ALA A 354 -19.88 16.16 0.14
CA ALA A 354 -20.36 16.92 -1.01
C ALA A 354 -20.19 16.20 -2.36
N PRO A 355 -19.03 15.59 -2.67
CA PRO A 355 -18.84 14.88 -3.93
C PRO A 355 -19.40 13.43 -3.91
N ILE A 356 -19.85 12.92 -2.76
CA ILE A 356 -20.27 11.52 -2.59
C ILE A 356 -21.70 11.31 -3.13
N ARG A 357 -21.85 10.33 -4.03
CA ARG A 357 -23.12 9.97 -4.68
C ARG A 357 -23.64 8.60 -4.24
N THR A 358 -22.74 7.72 -3.83
CA THR A 358 -23.05 6.41 -3.25
C THR A 358 -23.86 6.61 -1.95
N PRO A 359 -25.15 6.21 -1.89
CA PRO A 359 -26.04 6.61 -0.79
C PRO A 359 -25.55 6.21 0.61
N TRP A 360 -25.22 4.93 0.81
CA TRP A 360 -24.77 4.43 2.12
C TRP A 360 -23.48 5.12 2.58
N LEU A 361 -22.56 5.40 1.66
CA LEU A 361 -21.27 6.04 1.98
C LEU A 361 -21.49 7.50 2.37
N ARG A 362 -22.38 8.21 1.65
CA ARG A 362 -22.74 9.59 1.95
C ARG A 362 -23.39 9.70 3.33
N GLU A 363 -24.38 8.86 3.61
CA GLU A 363 -25.06 8.80 4.91
C GLU A 363 -24.07 8.51 6.05
N MET A 364 -23.14 7.57 5.84
CA MET A 364 -22.09 7.25 6.81
C MET A 364 -21.21 8.47 7.11
N VAL A 365 -20.78 9.18 6.08
CA VAL A 365 -19.90 10.36 6.20
C VAL A 365 -20.63 11.53 6.84
N GLU A 366 -21.88 11.79 6.47
CA GLU A 366 -22.70 12.85 7.06
C GLU A 366 -22.93 12.60 8.57
N GLU A 367 -23.26 11.36 8.95
CA GLU A 367 -23.46 10.99 10.35
C GLU A 367 -22.15 11.05 11.15
N ALA A 368 -21.05 10.52 10.60
CA ALA A 368 -19.75 10.53 11.26
C ALA A 368 -19.22 11.96 11.47
N ARG A 369 -19.41 12.84 10.49
CA ARG A 369 -19.06 14.27 10.60
C ARG A 369 -19.89 15.00 11.67
N GLY A 370 -21.14 14.58 11.88
CA GLY A 370 -22.01 15.11 12.93
C GLY A 370 -21.77 14.53 14.33
N ALA A 371 -20.95 13.49 14.45
CA ALA A 371 -20.74 12.77 15.70
C ALA A 371 -19.96 13.61 16.74
N ARG A 372 -20.25 13.36 18.03
CA ARG A 372 -19.57 14.02 19.16
C ARG A 372 -18.11 13.59 19.34
N ILE A 373 -17.78 12.38 18.88
CA ILE A 373 -16.42 11.82 18.92
C ILE A 373 -15.79 11.90 17.51
N PRO A 374 -14.46 11.98 17.39
CA PRO A 374 -13.81 11.96 16.09
C PRO A 374 -13.96 10.60 15.39
N PHE A 375 -14.29 10.65 14.10
CA PHE A 375 -14.21 9.53 13.17
C PHE A 375 -13.14 9.83 12.12
N LEU A 376 -12.32 8.84 11.78
CA LEU A 376 -11.38 8.90 10.66
C LEU A 376 -11.56 7.67 9.78
N PHE A 377 -11.86 7.92 8.51
CA PHE A 377 -12.02 6.91 7.48
C PHE A 377 -10.75 6.83 6.63
N GLY A 378 -10.48 5.65 6.08
CA GLY A 378 -9.33 5.46 5.20
C GLY A 378 -9.23 4.05 4.63
N GLY A 379 -8.07 3.75 4.08
CA GLY A 379 -7.71 2.44 3.55
C GLY A 379 -6.79 1.64 4.46
N HIS A 380 -6.06 0.70 3.85
CA HIS A 380 -5.14 -0.17 4.59
C HIS A 380 -4.00 0.61 5.24
N SER A 381 -3.40 1.56 4.52
CA SER A 381 -2.31 2.41 5.01
C SER A 381 -2.70 3.15 6.29
N LEU A 382 -3.93 3.67 6.40
CA LEU A 382 -4.44 4.26 7.64
C LEU A 382 -4.41 3.27 8.81
N VAL A 383 -4.97 2.07 8.64
CA VAL A 383 -5.04 1.05 9.71
C VAL A 383 -3.80 0.15 9.78
N SER A 384 -2.67 0.63 9.27
CA SER A 384 -1.35 0.00 9.39
C SER A 384 -0.33 1.04 9.81
N ASP A 385 0.60 1.41 8.94
CA ASP A 385 1.70 2.33 9.27
C ASP A 385 1.18 3.77 9.51
N GLY A 386 0.05 4.15 8.91
CA GLY A 386 -0.64 5.41 9.19
C GLY A 386 -1.00 5.59 10.66
N LEU A 387 -1.55 4.54 11.29
CA LEU A 387 -1.90 4.61 12.70
C LEU A 387 -0.67 4.65 13.61
N ARG A 388 0.44 4.02 13.20
CA ARG A 388 1.74 4.16 13.88
C ARG A 388 2.23 5.61 13.84
N LEU A 389 2.13 6.25 12.68
CA LEU A 389 2.48 7.67 12.52
C LEU A 389 1.61 8.57 13.40
N MET A 390 0.30 8.31 13.45
CA MET A 390 -0.62 9.06 14.32
C MET A 390 -0.30 8.86 15.80
N LEU A 391 0.03 7.64 16.23
CA LEU A 391 0.42 7.35 17.62
C LEU A 391 1.73 8.06 18.00
N ALA A 392 2.74 8.00 17.14
CA ALA A 392 3.99 8.73 17.34
C ALA A 392 3.78 10.26 17.38
N ALA A 393 2.94 10.79 16.49
CA ALA A 393 2.56 12.20 16.49
C ALA A 393 1.83 12.59 17.79
N ALA A 394 0.93 11.74 18.28
CA ALA A 394 0.25 11.94 19.55
C ALA A 394 1.28 12.08 20.67
N TRP A 395 2.24 11.19 20.83
CA TRP A 395 3.22 11.34 21.92
C TRP A 395 4.10 12.61 21.84
N LEU A 396 4.19 13.24 20.67
CA LEU A 396 4.89 14.53 20.49
C LEU A 396 4.01 15.76 20.73
N GLY A 397 2.76 15.60 21.13
CA GLY A 397 1.85 16.73 21.33
C GLY A 397 1.39 17.38 20.02
N ARG A 398 1.52 16.68 18.89
CA ARG A 398 1.12 17.17 17.56
C ARG A 398 -0.34 16.89 17.26
#